data_AF-A0AAV5XS98-F1
#
_entry.id   AF-A0AAV5XS98-F1
#
_cell.length_a   1.000
_cell.length_b   1.000
_cell.length_c   1.000
_cell.angle_alpha   90.00
_cell.angle_beta   90.00
_cell.angle_gamma   90.00
#
_symmetry.space_group_name_H-M   'P 1'
#
loop_
_entity.id
_entity.type
_entity.pdbx_description
1 polymer ?
#
loop_
_entity_poly.entity_id
_entity_poly.type
_entity_poly.pdbx_seq_one_letter_code
_entity_poly.pdbx_strand_id
1 'polypeptide(L)'
;MSIPLDQRLARRLVRPLSRTPVTPNQITALSLGLALAAGALFSTGGARAAAWAAGLFALGRFLDHADGELARLQGRASRFGYYFDYAVGAVSSAALFVGIGIGFQQGVLGQWSVAAGWAAAACA
;
A
#
# COMPACT_ATOMS: atom_id res chain seq x y z
N MET A 1 3.66 26.09 0.02
CA MET A 1 2.95 24.79 -0.05
C MET A 1 3.60 23.86 0.97
N SER A 2 2.94 23.56 2.09
CA SER A 2 3.54 22.78 3.18
C SER A 2 3.56 21.29 2.82
N ILE A 3 4.75 20.71 2.81
CA ILE A 3 4.97 19.27 2.63
C ILE A 3 4.09 18.48 3.63
N PRO A 4 3.32 17.47 3.20
CA PRO A 4 2.51 16.64 4.08
C PRO A 4 3.37 15.81 5.04
N LEU A 5 2.80 15.45 6.21
CA LEU A 5 3.56 14.98 7.37
C LEU A 5 4.25 13.62 7.13
N ASP A 6 3.56 12.77 6.37
CA ASP A 6 4.02 11.49 5.83
C ASP A 6 5.33 11.63 5.04
N GLN A 7 5.43 12.59 4.12
CA GLN A 7 6.64 12.80 3.34
C GLN A 7 7.82 13.33 4.18
N ARG A 8 7.55 14.11 5.23
CA ARG A 8 8.61 14.59 6.15
C ARG A 8 9.17 13.44 6.99
N LEU A 9 8.29 12.57 7.48
CA LEU A 9 8.67 11.36 8.23
C LEU A 9 9.42 10.37 7.33
N ALA A 10 8.90 10.12 6.13
CA ALA A 10 9.54 9.26 5.13
C ALA A 10 10.97 9.74 4.83
N ARG A 11 11.17 11.04 4.55
CA ARG A 11 12.51 11.59 4.34
C ARG A 11 13.47 11.39 5.53
N ARG A 12 12.98 11.53 6.76
CA ARG A 12 13.81 11.30 7.96
C ARG A 12 14.16 9.84 8.15
N LEU A 13 13.21 8.93 7.93
CA LEU A 13 13.41 7.49 8.09
C LEU A 13 14.24 6.88 6.96
N VAL A 14 14.16 7.43 5.75
CA VAL A 14 14.89 6.96 4.57
C VAL A 14 16.35 7.42 4.56
N ARG A 15 16.68 8.55 5.19
CA ARG A 15 18.06 9.06 5.28
C ARG A 15 19.08 8.02 5.78
N PRO A 16 18.86 7.27 6.88
CA PRO A 16 19.79 6.22 7.28
C PRO A 16 19.86 5.06 6.29
N LEU A 17 18.74 4.70 5.62
CA LEU A 17 18.72 3.69 4.56
C LEU A 17 19.46 4.12 3.29
N SER A 18 19.66 5.42 3.04
CA SER A 18 20.43 5.89 1.88
C SER A 18 21.88 5.37 1.86
N ARG A 19 22.43 5.02 3.03
CA ARG A 19 23.79 4.48 3.20
C ARG A 19 23.86 2.95 3.23
N THR A 20 22.73 2.26 3.11
CA THR A 20 22.67 0.78 3.09
C THR A 20 22.56 0.27 1.65
N PRO A 21 22.86 -1.02 1.38
CA PRO A 21 22.69 -1.62 0.06
C PRO A 21 21.22 -1.84 -0.33
N VAL A 22 20.26 -1.44 0.51
CA VAL A 22 18.83 -1.58 0.24
C VAL A 22 18.47 -0.75 -1.01
N THR A 23 17.75 -1.38 -1.93
CA THR A 23 17.29 -0.76 -3.17
C THR A 23 15.85 -0.26 -3.03
N PRO A 24 15.46 0.82 -3.74
CA PRO A 24 14.07 1.30 -3.74
C PRO A 24 13.08 0.19 -4.13
N ASN A 25 13.39 -0.60 -5.16
CA ASN A 25 12.52 -1.68 -5.64
C ASN A 25 12.27 -2.77 -4.57
N GLN A 26 13.19 -3.01 -3.64
CA GLN A 26 12.95 -3.94 -2.53
C GLN A 26 11.93 -3.39 -1.54
N ILE A 27 11.94 -2.07 -1.32
CA ILE A 27 10.96 -1.40 -0.46
C ILE A 27 9.59 -1.41 -1.14
N THR A 28 9.52 -1.17 -2.45
CA THR A 28 8.29 -1.29 -3.25
C THR A 28 7.74 -2.72 -3.24
N ALA A 29 8.60 -3.74 -3.34
CA ALA A 29 8.17 -5.14 -3.23
C ALA A 29 7.63 -5.47 -1.82
N LEU A 30 8.24 -4.89 -0.78
CA LEU A 30 7.77 -5.03 0.60
C LEU A 30 6.43 -4.32 0.83
N SER A 31 6.23 -3.12 0.27
CA SER A 31 4.96 -2.39 0.36
C SER A 31 3.83 -3.18 -0.28
N LEU A 32 4.08 -3.80 -1.45
CA LEU A 32 3.15 -4.72 -2.09
C LEU A 32 2.79 -5.90 -1.18
N GLY A 33 3.79 -6.55 -0.58
CA GLY A 33 3.56 -7.67 0.33
C GLY A 33 2.67 -7.29 1.52
N LEU A 34 2.90 -6.11 2.11
CA LEU A 34 2.07 -5.59 3.20
C LEU A 34 0.64 -5.27 2.74
N ALA A 35 0.47 -4.70 1.54
CA ALA A 35 -0.84 -4.40 1.00
C ALA A 35 -1.65 -5.67 0.70
N LEU A 36 -1.02 -6.71 0.15
CA LEU A 36 -1.66 -8.01 -0.08
C LEU A 36 -2.05 -8.69 1.24
N ALA A 37 -1.16 -8.65 2.25
CA ALA A 37 -1.47 -9.16 3.59
C ALA A 37 -2.63 -8.39 4.23
N ALA A 38 -2.67 -7.06 4.06
CA ALA A 38 -3.79 -6.24 4.52
C ALA A 38 -5.10 -6.62 3.81
N GLY A 39 -5.10 -6.76 2.47
CA GLY A 39 -6.28 -7.20 1.71
C GLY A 39 -6.80 -8.56 2.15
N ALA A 40 -5.89 -9.53 2.35
CA ALA A 40 -6.24 -10.84 2.90
C ALA A 40 -6.87 -10.72 4.30
N LEU A 41 -6.31 -9.87 5.16
CA LEU A 41 -6.84 -9.68 6.50
C LEU A 41 -8.19 -8.96 6.50
N PHE A 42 -8.40 -7.97 5.62
CA PHE A 42 -9.71 -7.35 5.40
C PHE A 42 -10.75 -8.39 4.98
N SER A 43 -10.37 -9.38 4.15
CA SER A 43 -11.28 -10.42 3.68
C SER A 43 -11.78 -11.36 4.79
N THR A 44 -11.08 -11.45 5.92
CA THR A 44 -11.52 -12.28 7.06
C THR A 44 -12.71 -11.68 7.82
N GLY A 45 -12.96 -10.37 7.64
CA GLY A 45 -14.02 -9.66 8.33
C GLY A 45 -13.76 -9.41 9.83
N GLY A 46 -14.64 -8.62 10.44
CA GLY A 46 -14.59 -8.28 11.86
C GLY A 46 -13.68 -7.10 12.21
N ALA A 47 -14.03 -6.38 13.28
CA ALA A 47 -13.41 -5.10 13.63
C ALA A 47 -11.91 -5.21 13.98
N ARG A 48 -11.50 -6.29 14.68
CA ARG A 48 -10.10 -6.49 15.08
C ARG A 48 -9.20 -6.78 13.88
N ALA A 49 -9.65 -7.63 12.96
CA ALA A 49 -8.91 -7.91 11.73
C ALA A 49 -8.81 -6.66 10.85
N ALA A 50 -9.91 -5.92 10.70
CA ALA A 50 -9.92 -4.65 9.96
C ALA A 50 -8.95 -3.60 10.55
N ALA A 51 -8.82 -3.51 11.88
CA ALA A 51 -7.88 -2.59 12.52
C ALA A 51 -6.41 -2.95 12.20
N TRP A 52 -6.05 -4.23 12.29
CA TRP A 52 -4.72 -4.70 11.91
C TRP A 52 -4.46 -4.53 10.41
N ALA A 53 -5.47 -4.79 9.57
CA ALA A 53 -5.38 -4.66 8.12
C ALA A 53 -5.15 -3.19 7.72
N ALA A 54 -5.89 -2.26 8.34
CA ALA A 54 -5.69 -0.82 8.14
C ALA A 54 -4.27 -0.39 8.56
N GLY A 55 -3.75 -0.92 9.67
CA GLY A 55 -2.38 -0.66 10.11
C GLY A 55 -1.32 -1.15 9.12
N LEU A 56 -1.47 -2.39 8.62
CA LEU A 56 -0.58 -2.97 7.61
C LEU A 56 -0.62 -2.17 6.29
N PHE A 57 -1.82 -1.80 5.85
CA PHE A 57 -1.99 -1.02 4.63
C PHE A 57 -1.39 0.38 4.75
N ALA A 58 -1.61 1.06 5.88
CA ALA A 58 -1.00 2.36 6.16
C ALA A 58 0.53 2.28 6.19
N LEU A 59 1.09 1.21 6.79
CA LEU A 59 2.52 0.96 6.76
C LEU A 59 3.04 0.72 5.34
N GLY A 60 2.34 -0.09 4.54
CA GLY A 60 2.67 -0.31 3.13
C GLY A 60 2.70 0.99 2.33
N ARG A 61 1.65 1.82 2.44
CA ARG A 61 1.59 3.16 1.80
C ARG A 61 2.68 4.09 2.30
N PHE A 62 3.09 3.99 3.56
CA PHE A 62 4.21 4.78 4.07
C PHE A 62 5.54 4.35 3.43
N LEU A 63 5.77 3.04 3.28
CA LEU A 63 6.98 2.50 2.64
C LEU A 63 7.07 2.83 1.15
N ASP A 64 5.94 2.85 0.46
CA ASP A 64 5.80 3.29 -0.94
C ASP A 64 6.31 4.74 -1.10
N HIS A 65 5.83 5.67 -0.28
CA HIS A 65 6.34 7.05 -0.31
C HIS A 65 7.84 7.13 0.06
N ALA A 66 8.30 6.23 0.94
CA ALA A 66 9.68 6.16 1.37
C ALA A 66 10.62 5.69 0.24
N ASP A 67 10.19 4.74 -0.60
CA ASP A 67 10.99 4.23 -1.72
C ASP A 67 11.24 5.31 -2.80
N GLY A 68 10.23 6.14 -3.08
CA GLY A 68 10.32 7.20 -4.07
C GLY A 68 11.21 8.35 -3.62
N GLU A 69 11.27 8.60 -2.31
CA GLU A 69 12.26 9.51 -1.72
C GLU A 69 13.66 8.87 -1.70
N LEU A 70 13.78 7.56 -1.43
CA LEU A 70 15.06 6.85 -1.45
C LEU A 70 15.67 6.85 -2.85
N ALA A 71 14.86 6.59 -3.88
CA ALA A 71 15.29 6.60 -5.28
C ALA A 71 15.85 7.97 -5.70
N ARG A 72 15.21 9.06 -5.24
CA ARG A 72 15.68 10.44 -5.46
C ARG A 72 16.98 10.72 -4.72
N LEU A 73 17.10 10.29 -3.47
CA LEU A 73 18.30 10.49 -2.65
C LEU A 73 19.51 9.69 -3.15
N GLN A 74 19.31 8.45 -3.62
CA GLN A 74 20.37 7.59 -4.15
C GLN A 74 20.70 7.87 -5.62
N GLY A 75 19.95 8.75 -6.31
CA GLY A 75 20.09 8.96 -7.75
C GLY A 75 19.76 7.72 -8.58
N ARG A 76 18.96 6.79 -8.04
CA ARG A 76 18.57 5.50 -8.65
C ARG A 76 17.17 5.54 -9.26
N ALA A 77 16.63 6.72 -9.53
CA ALA A 77 15.37 6.87 -10.25
C ALA A 77 15.49 6.23 -11.65
N SER A 78 14.58 5.31 -11.97
CA SER A 78 14.58 4.59 -13.25
C SER A 78 13.16 4.51 -13.80
N ARG A 79 13.04 4.38 -15.14
CA ARG A 79 11.73 4.16 -15.79
C ARG A 79 11.06 2.88 -15.29
N PHE A 80 11.84 1.82 -15.10
CA PHE A 80 11.32 0.56 -14.55
C PHE A 80 10.75 0.76 -13.15
N GLY A 81 11.50 1.41 -12.25
CA GLY A 81 11.03 1.68 -10.88
C GLY A 81 9.75 2.50 -10.85
N TYR A 82 9.62 3.50 -11.72
CA TYR A 82 8.38 4.29 -11.85
C TYR A 82 7.17 3.43 -12.26
N TYR A 83 7.30 2.57 -13.27
CA TYR A 83 6.20 1.69 -13.67
C TYR A 83 5.91 0.61 -12.61
N PHE A 84 6.93 0.14 -11.91
CA PHE A 84 6.77 -0.83 -10.84
C PHE A 84 6.00 -0.23 -9.64
N ASP A 85 6.39 0.96 -9.19
CA ASP A 85 5.68 1.74 -8.17
C ASP A 85 4.21 1.98 -8.58
N TYR A 86 3.97 2.43 -9.82
CA TYR A 86 2.62 2.64 -10.34
C TYR A 86 1.77 1.34 -10.33
N ALA A 87 2.34 0.23 -10.79
CA ALA A 87 1.66 -1.07 -10.79
C ALA A 87 1.38 -1.57 -9.36
N VAL A 88 2.33 -1.39 -8.44
CA VAL A 88 2.15 -1.74 -7.02
C VAL A 88 1.06 -0.90 -6.37
N GLY A 89 0.97 0.39 -6.69
CA GLY A 89 -0.12 1.26 -6.24
C GLY A 89 -1.50 0.75 -6.67
N ALA A 90 -1.64 0.37 -7.95
CA ALA A 90 -2.89 -0.18 -8.48
C ALA A 90 -3.25 -1.52 -7.83
N VAL A 91 -2.30 -2.46 -7.74
CA VAL A 91 -2.54 -3.77 -7.11
C VAL A 91 -2.86 -3.63 -5.63
N SER A 92 -2.18 -2.73 -4.91
CA SER A 92 -2.43 -2.46 -3.49
C SER A 92 -3.86 -1.94 -3.28
N SER A 93 -4.29 -1.00 -4.11
CA SER A 93 -5.65 -0.43 -4.04
C SER A 93 -6.70 -1.48 -4.37
N ALA A 94 -6.48 -2.30 -5.40
CA ALA A 94 -7.36 -3.42 -5.73
C ALA A 94 -7.47 -4.43 -4.58
N ALA A 95 -6.33 -4.82 -3.98
CA ALA A 95 -6.30 -5.75 -2.84
C ALA A 95 -7.08 -5.20 -1.62
N LEU A 96 -6.96 -3.90 -1.35
CA LEU A 96 -7.72 -3.23 -0.30
C LEU A 96 -9.23 -3.32 -0.54
N PHE A 97 -9.69 -2.86 -1.72
CA PHE A 97 -11.12 -2.77 -2.00
C PHE A 97 -11.79 -4.14 -2.15
N VAL A 98 -11.14 -5.09 -2.83
CA VAL A 98 -11.64 -6.47 -2.93
C VAL A 98 -11.65 -7.14 -1.55
N GLY A 99 -10.60 -6.96 -0.75
CA GLY A 99 -10.53 -7.48 0.61
C GLY A 99 -11.67 -6.98 1.50
N ILE A 100 -11.93 -5.67 1.49
CA ILE A 100 -13.06 -5.07 2.23
C ILE A 100 -14.39 -5.63 1.73
N GLY A 101 -14.58 -5.71 0.41
CA GLY A 101 -15.80 -6.25 -0.19
C GLY A 101 -16.11 -7.67 0.27
N ILE A 102 -15.11 -8.55 0.30
CA ILE A 102 -15.24 -9.93 0.79
C ILE A 102 -15.53 -9.96 2.29
N GLY A 103 -14.81 -9.16 3.08
CA GLY A 103 -14.95 -9.14 4.55
C GLY A 103 -16.33 -8.68 5.04
N PHE A 104 -17.05 -7.90 4.23
CA PHE A 104 -18.38 -7.37 4.56
C PHE A 104 -19.55 -8.16 3.97
N GLN A 105 -19.30 -9.32 3.35
CA GLN A 105 -20.34 -10.12 2.67
C GLN A 105 -21.49 -10.62 3.59
N GLN A 106 -21.27 -10.65 4.90
CA GLN A 106 -22.29 -11.04 5.89
C GLN A 106 -23.04 -9.83 6.48
N GLY A 107 -22.69 -8.61 6.05
CA GLY A 107 -23.33 -7.37 6.49
C GLY A 107 -24.61 -7.03 5.71
N VAL A 108 -25.08 -5.79 5.87
CA VAL A 108 -26.32 -5.27 5.25
C VAL A 108 -26.32 -5.41 3.72
N LEU A 109 -25.15 -5.26 3.08
CA LEU A 109 -25.01 -5.36 1.63
C LEU A 109 -25.01 -6.81 1.12
N GLY A 110 -24.84 -7.82 1.98
CA GLY A 110 -24.74 -9.20 1.55
C GLY A 110 -23.65 -9.40 0.48
N GLN A 111 -23.93 -10.23 -0.52
CA GLN A 111 -23.01 -10.48 -1.64
C GLN A 111 -22.73 -9.23 -2.51
N TRP A 112 -23.56 -8.19 -2.44
CA TRP A 112 -23.32 -6.94 -3.17
C TRP A 112 -22.07 -6.21 -2.68
N SER A 113 -21.59 -6.46 -1.46
CA SER A 113 -20.33 -5.90 -0.99
C SER A 113 -19.14 -6.39 -1.82
N VAL A 114 -19.17 -7.63 -2.31
CA VAL A 114 -18.10 -8.20 -3.15
C VAL A 114 -18.11 -7.51 -4.52
N ALA A 115 -19.28 -7.36 -5.12
CA ALA A 115 -19.42 -6.63 -6.39
C ALA A 115 -18.98 -5.17 -6.26
N ALA A 116 -19.36 -4.50 -5.17
CA ALA A 116 -18.92 -3.14 -4.87
C ALA A 116 -17.40 -3.05 -4.66
N GLY A 117 -16.79 -4.03 -3.98
CA GLY A 117 -15.34 -4.11 -3.81
C GLY A 117 -14.59 -4.24 -5.14
N TRP A 118 -15.07 -5.10 -6.05
CA TRP A 118 -14.51 -5.22 -7.40
C TRP A 118 -14.71 -3.96 -8.24
N ALA A 119 -15.89 -3.32 -8.16
CA ALA A 119 -16.15 -2.06 -8.86
C ALA A 119 -15.23 -0.94 -8.34
N ALA A 120 -15.04 -0.84 -7.02
CA ALA A 120 -14.12 0.12 -6.42
C ALA A 120 -12.67 -0.15 -6.85
N ALA A 121 -12.24 -1.41 -6.90
CA ALA A 121 -10.92 -1.79 -7.39
C ALA A 121 -10.69 -1.43 -8.86
N ALA A 122 -11.71 -1.52 -9.71
CA ALA A 122 -11.62 -1.15 -11.13
C ALA A 122 -11.54 0.37 -11.36
N CYS A 123 -12.04 1.17 -10.41
CA CYS A 123 -12.04 2.63 -10.46
C CYS A 123 -10.84 3.29 -9.77
N ALA A 124 -10.01 2.51 -9.07
CA ALA A 124 -8.87 2.96 -8.29
C ALA A 124 -7.61 3.10 -9.15
#